data_AF-A0A947K4T8-F1
#
_entry.id   AF-A0A947K4T8-F1
#
_cell.length_a   1.000
_cell.length_b   1.000
_cell.length_c   1.000
_cell.angle_alpha   90.00
_cell.angle_beta   90.00
_cell.angle_gamma   90.00
#
_symmetry.space_group_name_H-M   'P 1'
#
loop_
_entity.id
_entity.type
_entity.pdbx_description
1 polymer ?
#
loop_
_entity_poly.entity_id
_entity_poly.type
_entity_poly.pdbx_seq_one_letter_code
_entity_poly.pdbx_strand_id
1 'polypeptide(L)' 'MLEAKIPWEFFKGQFIPASGKAVSFDIAFDDADQSGERERQFIWNGDYYFYKDPSVWGVLEFK' A
#
# COMPACT_ATOMS: atom_id res chain seq x y z
N MET A 1 16.18 8.72 -1.04
CA MET A 1 15.34 8.05 -2.06
C MET A 1 14.91 6.72 -1.48
N LEU A 2 13.61 6.44 -1.45
CA LEU A 2 13.08 5.14 -1.06
C LEU A 2 12.70 4.38 -2.34
N GLU A 3 13.19 3.17 -2.48
CA GLU A 3 12.85 2.28 -3.59
C GLU A 3 12.62 0.88 -3.02
N ALA A 4 11.54 0.23 -3.46
CA ALA A 4 11.14 -1.07 -2.95
C ALA A 4 10.73 -2.00 -4.10
N LYS A 5 10.99 -3.31 -3.91
CA LYS A 5 10.56 -4.38 -4.80
C LYS A 5 9.92 -5.48 -3.97
N ILE A 6 8.72 -5.90 -4.37
CA ILE A 6 8.02 -7.06 -3.80
C ILE A 6 7.98 -8.15 -4.89
N PRO A 7 8.85 -9.18 -4.82
CA PRO A 7 8.76 -10.37 -5.67
C PRO A 7 7.40 -11.05 -5.57
N TRP A 8 6.84 -11.48 -6.70
CA TRP A 8 5.52 -12.12 -6.76
C TRP A 8 5.48 -13.48 -6.05
N GLU A 9 6.63 -14.14 -5.91
CA GLU A 9 6.81 -15.41 -5.23
C GLU A 9 6.42 -15.33 -3.74
N PHE A 10 6.44 -14.14 -3.13
CA PHE A 10 5.98 -13.95 -1.75
C PHE A 10 4.48 -14.25 -1.57
N PHE A 11 3.69 -14.14 -2.63
CA PHE A 11 2.26 -14.47 -2.60
C PHE A 11 1.98 -15.96 -2.81
N LYS A 12 3.01 -16.84 -2.74
CA LYS A 12 2.89 -18.32 -2.78
C LYS A 12 2.00 -18.85 -3.92
N GLY A 13 2.03 -18.18 -5.07
CA GLY A 13 1.23 -18.54 -6.25
C GLY A 13 -0.26 -18.20 -6.15
N GLN A 14 -0.73 -17.60 -5.05
CA GLN A 14 -2.12 -17.13 -4.90
C GLN A 14 -2.41 -15.89 -5.74
N PHE A 15 -1.36 -15.14 -6.09
CA PHE A 15 -1.46 -14.00 -6.97
C PHE A 15 -0.52 -14.16 -8.17
N ILE A 16 -1.11 -14.20 -9.37
CA ILE A 16 -0.41 -14.15 -10.65
C ILE A 16 -0.74 -12.78 -11.27
N PRO A 17 0.26 -11.90 -11.50
CA PRO A 17 0.04 -10.63 -12.19
C PRO A 17 -0.31 -10.88 -13.65
N ALA A 18 -1.19 -10.06 -14.21
CA ALA A 18 -1.54 -10.08 -15.62
C ALA A 18 -1.95 -8.66 -16.05
N SER A 19 -1.72 -8.32 -17.33
CA SER A 19 -2.17 -7.04 -17.89
C SER A 19 -3.70 -6.90 -17.75
N GLY A 20 -4.15 -5.71 -17.37
CA GLY A 20 -5.56 -5.39 -17.08
C GLY A 20 -6.08 -5.94 -15.75
N LYS A 21 -5.26 -6.68 -14.98
CA LYS A 21 -5.68 -7.16 -13.65
C LYS A 21 -5.67 -6.00 -12.66
N ALA A 22 -6.80 -5.79 -11.98
CA ALA A 22 -6.93 -4.80 -10.91
C ALA A 22 -6.69 -5.44 -9.53
N VAL A 23 -6.05 -4.70 -8.63
CA VAL A 23 -5.87 -5.05 -7.21
C VAL A 23 -6.21 -3.86 -6.32
N SER A 24 -6.70 -4.13 -5.11
CA SER A 24 -6.75 -3.13 -4.05
C SER A 24 -5.33 -2.79 -3.61
N PHE A 25 -4.98 -1.51 -3.60
CA PHE A 25 -3.63 -1.03 -3.26
C PHE A 25 -3.68 0.29 -2.50
N ASP A 26 -2.75 0.47 -1.56
CA ASP A 26 -2.48 1.73 -0.90
C ASP A 26 -1.00 1.84 -0.48
N ILE A 27 -0.53 3.07 -0.28
CA ILE A 27 0.78 3.38 0.29
C ILE A 27 0.65 4.58 1.25
N ALA A 28 1.28 4.47 2.41
CA ALA A 28 1.27 5.49 3.45
C ALA A 28 2.69 5.94 3.82
N PHE A 29 2.84 7.23 4.10
CA PHE A 29 4.03 7.84 4.67
C PHE A 29 3.66 8.44 6.02
N ASP A 30 4.30 7.93 7.07
CA ASP A 30 4.16 8.44 8.43
C ASP A 30 5.32 9.38 8.75
N ASP A 31 4.99 10.58 9.20
CA ASP A 31 5.94 11.58 9.70
C ASP A 31 5.85 11.59 11.23
N ALA A 32 6.96 11.28 11.88
CA ALA A 32 7.02 11.12 13.33
C ALA A 32 8.05 12.07 13.94
N ASP A 33 7.77 12.50 15.17
CA ASP A 33 8.69 13.33 15.94
C ASP A 33 9.93 12.53 16.41
N GLN A 34 10.78 13.17 17.22
CA GLN A 34 11.98 12.51 17.76
C GLN A 34 11.67 11.42 18.80
N SER A 35 10.46 11.41 19.38
CA SER A 35 10.01 10.40 20.33
C SER A 35 9.41 9.16 19.65
N GLY A 36 9.13 9.25 18.34
CA GLY A 36 8.50 8.21 17.53
C GLY A 36 6.97 8.33 17.48
N GLU A 37 6.40 9.40 18.02
CA GLU A 37 4.98 9.71 17.91
C GLU A 37 4.69 10.28 16.51
N ARG A 38 3.73 9.66 15.81
CA ARG A 38 3.32 10.13 14.47
C ARG A 38 2.58 11.46 14.58
N GLU A 39 3.10 12.49 13.92
CA GLU A 39 2.50 13.83 13.86
C GLU A 39 1.67 14.02 12.58
N ARG A 40 2.11 13.44 11.45
CA ARG A 40 1.40 13.57 10.17
C ARG A 40 1.40 12.26 9.40
N GLN A 41 0.47 12.17 8.46
CA GLN A 41 0.36 11.04 7.58
C GLN A 41 -0.06 11.49 6.18
N PHE A 42 0.58 10.92 5.17
CA PHE A 42 0.16 11.04 3.78
C PHE A 42 -0.18 9.64 3.26
N ILE A 43 -1.40 9.47 2.77
CA ILE A 43 -1.89 8.22 2.16
C ILE A 43 -2.25 8.48 0.70
N TRP A 44 -2.06 7.48 -0.16
CA TRP A 44 -2.46 7.60 -1.56
C TRP A 44 -3.99 7.59 -1.70
N ASN A 45 -4.66 6.66 -1.02
CA ASN A 45 -6.12 6.58 -1.01
C ASN A 45 -6.66 6.14 0.35
N GLY A 46 -7.92 6.48 0.63
CA GLY A 46 -8.64 6.03 1.81
C GLY A 46 -8.64 7.03 2.96
N ASP A 47 -8.69 6.50 4.18
CA ASP A 47 -8.72 7.28 5.42
C ASP A 47 -7.79 6.67 6.48
N TYR A 48 -7.86 7.17 7.71
CA TYR A 48 -6.99 6.72 8.81
C TYR A 48 -7.11 5.23 9.17
N TYR A 49 -8.13 4.52 8.69
CA TYR A 49 -8.34 3.09 8.91
C TYR A 49 -7.65 2.19 7.88
N PHE A 50 -6.93 2.72 6.88
CA PHE A 50 -6.28 1.95 5.81
C PHE A 50 -5.44 0.75 6.31
N TYR A 51 -4.85 0.82 7.50
CA TYR A 51 -4.03 -0.27 8.08
C TYR A 51 -4.85 -1.46 8.61
N LYS A 52 -6.18 -1.32 8.74
CA LYS A 52 -7.11 -2.35 9.24
C LYS A 52 -8.21 -2.68 8.26
N ASP A 53 -8.63 -1.71 7.45
CA ASP A 53 -9.75 -1.86 6.52
C ASP A 53 -9.27 -1.71 5.07
N PRO A 54 -9.09 -2.80 4.32
CA PRO A 54 -8.73 -2.74 2.91
C PRO A 54 -9.81 -2.13 2.00
N SER A 55 -11.05 -1.95 2.49
CA SER A 55 -12.14 -1.39 1.69
C SER A 55 -11.95 0.09 1.34
N VAL A 56 -11.08 0.80 2.10
CA VAL A 56 -10.75 2.20 1.82
C VAL A 56 -9.60 2.35 0.82
N TRP A 57 -8.96 1.26 0.39
CA TRP A 57 -7.84 1.31 -0.55
C TRP A 57 -8.27 1.66 -1.97
N GLY A 58 -7.32 2.17 -2.76
CA GLY A 58 -7.53 2.47 -4.16
C GLY A 58 -7.48 1.21 -5.03
N VAL A 59 -7.68 1.39 -6.34
CA VAL A 59 -7.52 0.33 -7.34
C VAL A 59 -6.29 0.61 -8.17
N LEU A 60 -5.36 -0.35 -8.21
CA LEU A 60 -4.20 -0.35 -9.09
C LEU A 60 -4.40 -1.39 -10.19
N GLU A 61 -4.27 -0.96 -11.45
CA GLU A 61 -4.34 -1.83 -12.61
C GLU A 61 -2.94 -2.10 -13.17
N PHE A 62 -2.61 -3.38 -13.34
CA PHE A 62 -1.36 -3.80 -13.97
C PHE A 62 -1.42 -3.57 -15.48
N LYS A 63 -0.39 -2.92 -16.04
CA LYS A 63 -0.24 -2.71 -17.49
C LYS A 63 0.58 -3.83 -18.12
#